data_AF-A0A0G0BAR8-F1
#
_entry.id   AF-A0A0G0BAR8-F1
#
_cell.length_a   1.000
_cell.length_b   1.000
_cell.length_c   1.000
_cell.angle_alpha   90.00
_cell.angle_beta   90.00
_cell.angle_gamma   90.00
#
_symmetry.space_group_name_H-M   'P 1'
#
loop_
_entity.id
_entity.type
_entity.pdbx_description
1 polymer ?
#
loop_
_entity_poly.entity_id
_entity_poly.type
_entity_poly.pdbx_seq_one_letter_code
_entity_poly.pdbx_strand_id
1 'polypeptide(L)'
;MIDKNSVSKEHSYYMKAALRMAKIASKKDEVPVGAVIVNKDGIIVAKACNSVNRKKCQTQHAEIKAIKKACKKLGDWRLDGYWIYVTLEPCVMCYGLIKLCRLSGLVYGAESSIFGYRLDNVANIGVYKNDTDNCLEVVGGVLKDEAVNLLSSFFKNKRKKGECRKKQFIKIDGRDGKN
;
A
#
# COMPACT_ATOMS: atom_id res chain seq x y z
N MET A 1 27.00 13.29 -0.40
CA MET A 1 25.66 13.90 -0.40
C MET A 1 24.85 13.18 -1.46
N ILE A 2 23.92 12.31 -1.07
CA ILE A 2 23.09 11.54 -2.01
C ILE A 2 21.98 12.46 -2.51
N ASP A 3 21.90 12.59 -3.83
CA ASP A 3 21.03 13.52 -4.52
C ASP A 3 19.55 13.13 -4.32
N LYS A 4 18.75 13.98 -3.67
CA LYS A 4 17.33 13.71 -3.36
C LYS A 4 16.49 13.41 -4.62
N ASN A 5 16.98 13.82 -5.79
CA ASN A 5 16.36 13.58 -7.09
C ASN A 5 16.58 12.16 -7.65
N SER A 6 17.60 11.41 -7.22
CA SER A 6 17.79 10.02 -7.67
C SER A 6 16.86 9.06 -6.91
N VAL A 7 16.68 9.31 -5.60
CA VAL A 7 15.79 8.57 -4.70
C VAL A 7 14.33 8.59 -5.19
N SER A 8 13.87 9.72 -5.74
CA SER A 8 12.50 9.84 -6.26
C SER A 8 12.24 9.01 -7.54
N LYS A 9 13.26 8.85 -8.41
CA LYS A 9 13.13 8.09 -9.67
C LYS A 9 13.01 6.59 -9.42
N GLU A 10 13.80 6.04 -8.50
CA GLU A 10 13.74 4.61 -8.16
C GLU A 10 12.40 4.24 -7.51
N HIS A 11 11.96 5.00 -6.51
CA HIS A 11 10.66 4.76 -5.89
C HIS A 11 9.51 4.87 -6.90
N SER A 12 9.57 5.81 -7.83
CA SER A 12 8.59 5.95 -8.91
C SER A 12 8.53 4.72 -9.83
N TYR A 13 9.67 4.09 -10.12
CA TYR A 13 9.71 2.86 -10.92
C TYR A 13 8.96 1.70 -10.24
N TYR A 14 9.23 1.47 -8.95
CA TYR A 14 8.55 0.42 -8.19
C TYR A 14 7.08 0.74 -7.95
N MET A 15 6.74 2.01 -7.71
CA MET A 15 5.36 2.45 -7.56
C MET A 15 4.55 2.26 -8.85
N LYS A 16 5.13 2.49 -10.03
CA LYS A 16 4.50 2.13 -11.32
C LYS A 16 4.20 0.63 -11.42
N ALA A 17 5.03 -0.23 -10.83
CA ALA A 17 4.74 -1.66 -10.75
C ALA A 17 3.56 -1.96 -9.81
N ALA A 18 3.47 -1.29 -8.66
CA ALA A 18 2.32 -1.38 -7.76
C ALA A 18 1.02 -0.87 -8.42
N LEU A 19 1.07 0.24 -9.15
CA LEU A 19 -0.07 0.79 -9.91
C LEU A 19 -0.58 -0.17 -10.98
N ARG A 20 0.31 -0.93 -11.65
CA ARG A 20 -0.12 -2.01 -12.56
C ARG A 20 -0.93 -3.08 -11.83
N MET A 21 -0.53 -3.44 -10.61
CA MET A 21 -1.30 -4.39 -9.78
C MET A 21 -2.64 -3.80 -9.33
N ALA A 22 -2.68 -2.53 -8.95
CA ALA A 22 -3.93 -1.83 -8.61
C ALA A 22 -4.91 -1.80 -9.79
N LYS A 23 -4.43 -1.58 -11.02
CA LYS A 23 -5.24 -1.67 -12.25
C LYS A 23 -5.81 -3.08 -12.45
N ILE A 24 -5.06 -4.13 -12.10
CA ILE A 24 -5.56 -5.52 -12.15
C ILE A 24 -6.67 -5.75 -11.10
N ALA A 25 -6.55 -5.21 -9.89
CA ALA A 25 -7.63 -5.26 -8.90
C ALA A 25 -8.89 -4.57 -9.42
N SER A 26 -8.76 -3.35 -9.96
CA SER A 26 -9.86 -2.58 -10.56
C SER A 26 -10.61 -3.38 -11.63
N LYS A 27 -9.88 -3.98 -12.58
CA LYS A 27 -10.44 -4.83 -13.64
C LYS A 27 -11.18 -6.07 -13.11
N LYS A 28 -10.86 -6.51 -11.90
CA LYS A 28 -11.51 -7.64 -11.21
C LYS A 28 -12.56 -7.19 -10.19
N ASP A 29 -13.01 -5.95 -10.30
CA ASP A 29 -14.04 -5.36 -9.46
C ASP A 29 -13.68 -5.30 -7.96
N GLU A 30 -12.38 -5.13 -7.68
CA GLU A 30 -11.84 -4.97 -6.33
C GLU A 30 -11.36 -3.53 -6.13
N VAL A 31 -11.37 -3.06 -4.87
CA VAL A 31 -10.77 -1.76 -4.53
C VAL A 31 -9.33 -1.73 -5.08
N PRO A 32 -8.95 -0.71 -5.88
CA PRO A 32 -7.73 -0.72 -6.68
C PRO A 32 -6.49 -0.41 -5.81
N VAL A 33 -6.08 -1.40 -5.02
CA VAL A 33 -4.84 -1.37 -4.25
C VAL A 33 -3.89 -2.43 -4.78
N GLY A 34 -2.66 -2.01 -5.05
CA GLY A 34 -1.56 -2.86 -5.50
C GLY A 34 -0.35 -2.72 -4.60
N ALA A 35 0.40 -3.80 -4.45
CA ALA A 35 1.63 -3.83 -3.69
C ALA A 35 2.71 -4.65 -4.41
N VAL A 36 3.96 -4.23 -4.27
CA VAL A 36 5.15 -4.98 -4.70
C VAL A 36 6.19 -5.00 -3.60
N ILE A 37 6.99 -6.07 -3.54
CA ILE A 37 8.15 -6.16 -2.64
C ILE A 37 9.42 -6.26 -3.47
N VAL A 38 10.41 -5.47 -3.07
CA VAL A 38 11.74 -5.36 -3.68
C VAL A 38 12.76 -5.88 -2.69
N ASN A 39 13.71 -6.71 -3.15
CA ASN A 39 14.81 -7.20 -2.32
C ASN A 39 15.99 -6.19 -2.29
N LYS A 40 17.01 -6.51 -1.50
CA LYS A 40 18.25 -5.73 -1.39
C LYS A 40 19.01 -5.49 -2.71
N ASP A 41 18.77 -6.32 -3.73
CA ASP A 41 19.40 -6.21 -5.05
C ASP A 41 18.56 -5.39 -6.04
N GLY A 42 17.48 -4.73 -5.58
CA GLY A 42 16.58 -3.95 -6.43
C GLY A 42 15.60 -4.79 -7.27
N ILE A 43 15.48 -6.08 -6.99
CA ILE A 43 14.64 -7.00 -7.76
C ILE A 43 13.24 -7.10 -7.13
N ILE A 44 12.21 -6.91 -7.94
CA ILE A 44 10.81 -7.16 -7.51
C ILE A 44 10.60 -8.66 -7.33
N VAL A 45 10.55 -9.12 -6.08
CA VAL A 45 10.37 -10.53 -5.70
C VAL A 45 8.91 -10.95 -5.55
N ALA A 46 8.01 -10.00 -5.29
CA ALA A 46 6.59 -10.26 -5.16
C ALA A 46 5.73 -9.13 -5.71
N LYS A 47 4.58 -9.49 -6.27
CA LYS A 47 3.55 -8.57 -6.76
C LYS A 47 2.17 -9.08 -6.36
N ALA A 48 1.32 -8.20 -5.83
CA ALA A 48 -0.02 -8.56 -5.43
C ALA A 48 -0.99 -7.38 -5.56
N CYS A 49 -2.27 -7.70 -5.62
CA CYS A 49 -3.35 -6.73 -5.63
C CYS A 49 -4.44 -7.18 -4.65
N ASN A 50 -5.27 -6.24 -4.22
CA ASN A 50 -6.41 -6.51 -3.36
C ASN A 50 -7.33 -7.59 -3.96
N SER A 51 -7.89 -8.44 -3.09
CA SER A 51 -8.92 -9.42 -3.48
C SER A 51 -9.90 -9.76 -2.35
N VAL A 52 -10.15 -8.82 -1.44
CA VAL A 52 -11.05 -9.01 -0.29
C VAL A 52 -12.44 -9.48 -0.73
N ASN A 53 -13.06 -8.84 -1.73
CA ASN A 53 -14.44 -9.14 -2.09
C ASN A 53 -14.59 -10.52 -2.72
N ARG A 54 -13.65 -10.91 -3.59
CA ARG A 54 -13.66 -12.20 -4.29
C ARG A 54 -13.27 -13.35 -3.38
N LYS A 55 -12.38 -13.12 -2.41
CA LYS A 55 -11.92 -14.14 -1.46
C LYS A 55 -12.66 -14.14 -0.12
N LYS A 56 -13.59 -13.21 0.08
CA LYS A 56 -14.43 -13.09 1.28
C LYS A 56 -13.62 -13.08 2.58
N CYS A 57 -12.47 -12.42 2.57
CA CYS A 57 -11.56 -12.42 3.72
C CYS A 57 -10.74 -11.12 3.77
N GLN A 58 -10.70 -10.47 4.93
CA GLN A 58 -10.00 -9.19 5.09
C GLN A 58 -8.47 -9.32 5.01
N THR A 59 -7.91 -10.50 5.23
CA THR A 59 -6.46 -10.72 5.07
C THR A 59 -6.01 -10.71 3.60
N GLN A 60 -6.92 -10.49 2.65
CA GLN A 60 -6.64 -10.51 1.22
C GLN A 60 -6.29 -9.14 0.63
N HIS A 61 -5.77 -8.25 1.50
CA HIS A 61 -5.12 -7.00 1.14
C HIS A 61 -3.88 -7.23 0.26
N ALA A 62 -3.49 -6.20 -0.50
CA ALA A 62 -2.37 -6.31 -1.42
C ALA A 62 -1.05 -6.57 -0.68
N GLU A 63 -0.85 -5.88 0.43
CA GLU A 63 0.34 -5.90 1.28
C GLU A 63 0.58 -7.29 1.87
N ILE A 64 -0.45 -7.84 2.54
CA ILE A 64 -0.40 -9.19 3.14
C ILE A 64 -0.07 -10.24 2.08
N LYS A 65 -0.71 -10.14 0.91
CA LYS A 65 -0.47 -11.08 -0.20
C LYS A 65 0.92 -10.92 -0.80
N ALA A 66 1.46 -9.70 -0.87
CA ALA A 66 2.81 -9.47 -1.35
C ALA A 66 3.84 -10.04 -0.36
N ILE A 67 3.67 -9.78 0.94
CA ILE A 67 4.51 -10.32 2.02
C ILE A 67 4.50 -11.85 2.00
N LYS A 68 3.31 -12.48 1.97
CA LYS A 68 3.19 -13.94 1.91
C LYS A 68 3.94 -14.55 0.71
N LYS A 69 3.89 -13.88 -0.45
CA LYS A 69 4.63 -14.32 -1.64
C LYS A 69 6.14 -14.14 -1.50
N ALA A 70 6.59 -13.03 -0.92
CA ALA A 70 8.00 -12.77 -0.67
C ALA A 70 8.57 -13.78 0.33
N CYS A 71 7.89 -14.01 1.46
CA CYS A 71 8.32 -15.00 2.45
C CYS A 71 8.40 -16.41 1.83
N LYS A 72 7.41 -16.80 1.02
CA LYS A 72 7.45 -18.09 0.32
C LYS A 72 8.63 -18.21 -0.64
N LYS A 73 8.99 -17.11 -1.34
CA LYS A 73 10.12 -17.10 -2.27
C LYS A 73 11.47 -17.10 -1.55
N LEU A 74 11.57 -16.41 -0.43
CA LEU A 74 12.76 -16.35 0.41
C LEU A 74 12.99 -17.65 1.20
N GLY A 75 11.91 -18.32 1.60
CA GLY A 75 11.97 -19.43 2.55
C GLY A 75 12.07 -19.00 4.02
N ASP A 76 11.87 -17.71 4.30
CA ASP A 76 11.89 -17.12 5.65
C ASP A 76 10.76 -16.07 5.76
N TRP A 77 10.30 -15.79 6.98
CA TRP A 77 9.36 -14.72 7.29
C TRP A 77 10.04 -13.36 7.49
N ARG A 78 11.34 -13.37 7.80
CA ARG A 78 12.17 -12.19 7.98
C ARG A 78 12.52 -11.56 6.64
N LEU A 79 12.11 -10.31 6.44
CA LEU A 79 12.31 -9.56 5.21
C LEU A 79 13.26 -8.38 5.42
N ASP A 80 14.27 -8.56 6.29
CA ASP A 80 15.32 -7.57 6.52
C ASP A 80 16.02 -7.19 5.20
N GLY A 81 16.14 -5.89 4.93
CA GLY A 81 16.68 -5.34 3.68
C GLY A 81 15.69 -5.30 2.51
N TYR A 82 14.46 -5.78 2.69
CA TYR A 82 13.40 -5.69 1.67
C TYR A 82 12.54 -4.45 1.89
N TRP A 83 11.98 -3.97 0.79
CA TRP A 83 11.11 -2.78 0.74
C TRP A 83 9.76 -3.13 0.16
N ILE A 84 8.70 -2.56 0.70
CA ILE A 84 7.34 -2.68 0.18
C ILE A 84 6.85 -1.36 -0.41
N TYR A 85 6.23 -1.45 -1.59
CA TYR A 85 5.63 -0.30 -2.28
C TYR A 85 4.13 -0.55 -2.44
N VAL A 86 3.29 0.36 -1.98
CA VAL A 86 1.82 0.20 -1.94
C VAL A 86 1.14 1.43 -2.52
N THR A 87 0.11 1.24 -3.37
CA THR A 87 -0.54 2.39 -4.03
C THR A 87 -1.39 3.25 -3.08
N LEU A 88 -1.78 2.70 -1.94
CA LEU A 88 -2.58 3.36 -0.90
C LEU A 88 -1.88 3.16 0.43
N GLU A 89 -1.92 4.17 1.29
CA GLU A 89 -1.45 4.11 2.67
C GLU A 89 -2.02 2.87 3.39
N PRO A 90 -1.16 2.03 4.00
CA PRO A 90 -1.59 0.77 4.59
C PRO A 90 -2.44 1.00 5.83
N CYS A 91 -3.42 0.12 6.05
CA CYS A 91 -4.18 0.11 7.30
C CYS A 91 -3.35 -0.47 8.46
N VAL A 92 -3.83 -0.31 9.70
CA VAL A 92 -3.16 -0.80 10.92
C VAL A 92 -2.75 -2.29 10.87
N MET A 93 -3.59 -3.15 10.28
CA MET A 93 -3.30 -4.57 10.10
C MET A 93 -2.08 -4.80 9.19
N CYS A 94 -2.03 -4.08 8.07
CA CYS A 94 -0.95 -4.22 7.10
C CYS A 94 0.33 -3.58 7.62
N TYR A 95 0.24 -2.41 8.25
CA TYR A 95 1.36 -1.74 8.89
C TYR A 95 1.99 -2.60 9.99
N GLY A 96 1.16 -3.19 10.87
CA GLY A 96 1.64 -4.12 11.90
C GLY A 96 2.36 -5.34 11.30
N LEU A 97 1.81 -5.95 10.24
CA LEU A 97 2.47 -7.05 9.55
C LEU A 97 3.80 -6.64 8.90
N ILE A 98 3.87 -5.45 8.30
CA ILE A 98 5.09 -4.91 7.72
C ILE A 98 6.21 -4.83 8.78
N LYS A 99 5.90 -4.30 9.97
CA LYS A 99 6.85 -4.22 11.09
C LYS A 99 7.21 -5.61 11.64
N LEU A 100 6.22 -6.50 11.80
CA LEU A 100 6.46 -7.87 12.26
C LEU A 100 7.39 -8.65 11.32
N CYS A 101 7.25 -8.45 10.00
CA CYS A 101 8.12 -9.05 8.99
C CYS A 101 9.48 -8.35 8.83
N ARG A 102 9.77 -7.28 9.59
CA ARG A 102 11.06 -6.57 9.57
C ARG A 102 11.44 -6.00 8.21
N LEU A 103 10.44 -5.55 7.45
CA LEU A 103 10.71 -4.78 6.25
C LEU A 103 11.50 -3.51 6.61
N SER A 104 12.52 -3.21 5.84
CA SER A 104 13.36 -2.02 6.07
C SER A 104 12.69 -0.74 5.62
N GLY A 105 11.81 -0.82 4.62
CA GLY A 105 11.12 0.37 4.11
C GLY A 105 9.71 0.10 3.59
N LEU A 106 8.85 1.10 3.79
CA LEU A 106 7.48 1.22 3.29
C LEU A 106 7.36 2.49 2.46
N VAL A 107 6.97 2.35 1.20
CA VAL A 107 6.68 3.47 0.31
C VAL A 107 5.22 3.41 -0.12
N TYR A 108 4.49 4.52 0.01
CA TYR A 108 3.10 4.59 -0.42
C TYR A 108 2.77 5.79 -1.31
N GLY A 109 1.71 5.62 -2.12
CA GLY A 109 1.26 6.63 -3.08
C GLY A 109 0.21 7.57 -2.52
N ALA A 110 -1.06 7.17 -2.57
CA ALA A 110 -2.16 7.96 -2.02
C ALA A 110 -2.25 7.79 -0.49
N GLU A 111 -2.50 8.89 0.21
CA GLU A 111 -2.97 8.88 1.61
C GLU A 111 -4.42 8.39 1.64
N SER A 112 -4.84 7.81 2.76
CA SER A 112 -6.19 7.29 2.91
C SER A 112 -6.97 8.06 3.98
N SER A 113 -8.04 8.74 3.56
CA SER A 113 -8.86 9.57 4.46
C SER A 113 -9.83 8.82 5.37
N ILE A 114 -10.07 7.52 5.13
CA ILE A 114 -10.89 6.66 6.02
C ILE A 114 -10.03 5.66 6.77
N PHE A 115 -9.15 4.98 6.03
CA PHE A 115 -8.41 3.82 6.51
C PHE A 115 -6.92 4.10 6.62
N GLY A 116 -6.49 5.28 6.18
CA GLY A 116 -5.13 5.74 6.30
C GLY A 116 -4.97 6.01 7.75
N TYR A 117 -4.25 5.08 8.34
CA TYR A 117 -3.71 5.29 9.65
C TYR A 117 -3.01 6.63 9.60
N ARG A 118 -3.48 7.62 10.37
CA ARG A 118 -2.83 8.92 10.52
C ARG A 118 -1.38 8.71 10.97
N LEU A 119 -0.48 8.45 10.03
CA LEU A 119 0.95 8.21 10.27
C LEU A 119 1.58 9.44 10.94
N ASP A 120 0.91 10.60 10.85
CA ASP A 120 1.20 11.84 11.57
C ASP A 120 1.03 11.75 13.10
N ASN A 121 0.30 10.77 13.65
CA ASN A 121 0.05 10.70 15.09
C ASN A 121 0.58 9.45 15.80
N VAL A 122 1.08 8.44 15.07
CA VAL A 122 1.53 7.20 15.70
C VAL A 122 2.63 6.48 14.92
N ALA A 123 3.74 7.18 14.71
CA ALA A 123 5.03 6.53 14.43
C ALA A 123 5.44 5.46 15.49
N ASN A 124 4.66 5.30 16.57
CA ASN A 124 4.93 4.46 17.73
C ASN A 124 3.88 3.36 18.00
N ILE A 125 3.22 2.74 17.00
CA ILE A 125 2.64 1.41 17.28
C ILE A 125 3.81 0.47 17.49
N GLY A 126 4.13 0.26 18.77
CA GLY A 126 4.96 -0.83 19.23
C GLY A 126 4.33 -2.16 18.83
N VAL A 127 4.90 -2.85 17.84
CA VAL A 127 4.52 -4.26 17.60
C VAL A 127 5.35 -5.21 18.47
N TYR A 128 6.48 -4.73 18.96
CA TYR A 128 7.32 -5.41 19.95
C TYR A 128 7.26 -4.66 21.29
N LYS A 129 7.43 -5.40 22.40
CA LYS A 129 7.45 -4.82 23.76
C LYS A 129 8.54 -3.73 23.90
N ASN A 130 9.66 -3.91 23.21
CA ASN A 130 10.77 -2.96 23.11
C ASN A 130 10.96 -2.59 21.63
N ASP A 131 10.04 -1.81 21.07
CA ASP A 131 10.09 -1.39 19.65
C ASP A 131 11.04 -0.20 19.44
N THR A 132 12.25 -0.30 19.99
CA THR A 132 13.31 0.71 19.89
C THR A 132 14.28 0.42 18.74
N ASP A 133 14.30 -0.81 18.23
CA ASP A 133 15.40 -1.31 17.41
C ASP A 133 15.05 -1.48 15.92
N ASN A 134 13.78 -1.35 15.54
CA ASN A 134 13.33 -1.62 14.17
C ASN A 134 12.79 -0.35 13.50
N CYS A 135 13.71 0.49 13.03
CA CYS A 135 13.41 1.70 12.28
C CYS A 135 12.92 1.35 10.87
N LEU A 136 11.62 1.03 10.74
CA LEU A 136 10.95 0.98 9.43
C LEU A 136 11.01 2.38 8.80
N GLU A 137 11.68 2.51 7.67
CA GLU A 137 11.67 3.75 6.90
C GLU A 137 10.32 3.91 6.19
N VAL A 138 9.74 5.12 6.23
CA VAL A 138 8.43 5.38 5.63
C VAL A 138 8.50 6.58 4.69
N VAL A 139 8.12 6.37 3.43
CA VAL A 139 8.08 7.40 2.39
C VAL A 139 6.67 7.48 1.80
N GLY A 140 6.00 8.62 1.99
CA GLY A 140 4.66 8.88 1.45
C GLY A 140 4.65 9.70 0.17
N GLY A 141 3.54 9.66 -0.57
CA GLY A 141 3.25 10.58 -1.67
C GLY A 141 3.84 10.22 -3.03
N VAL A 142 4.45 9.04 -3.21
CA VAL A 142 5.07 8.66 -4.49
C VAL A 142 4.00 8.35 -5.53
N LEU A 143 3.95 9.13 -6.61
CA LEU A 143 2.89 9.06 -7.64
C LEU A 143 1.47 9.15 -7.05
N LYS A 144 1.31 10.01 -6.03
CA LYS A 144 0.04 10.25 -5.32
C LYS A 144 -1.14 10.50 -6.27
N ASP A 145 -0.98 11.39 -7.25
CA ASP A 145 -2.05 11.75 -8.17
C ASP A 145 -2.54 10.56 -9.01
N GLU A 146 -1.64 9.71 -9.49
CA GLU A 146 -2.02 8.50 -10.24
C GLU A 146 -2.81 7.52 -9.37
N ALA A 147 -2.39 7.32 -8.13
CA ALA A 147 -3.06 6.45 -7.18
C ALA A 147 -4.46 6.99 -6.79
N VAL A 148 -4.55 8.29 -6.48
CA VAL A 148 -5.80 9.01 -6.18
C VAL A 148 -6.78 8.93 -7.34
N ASN A 149 -6.31 9.17 -8.57
CA ASN A 149 -7.14 9.14 -9.77
C ASN A 149 -7.71 7.74 -10.03
N LEU A 150 -6.90 6.70 -9.84
CA LEU A 150 -7.35 5.31 -10.01
C LEU A 150 -8.44 4.94 -8.98
N LEU A 151 -8.21 5.29 -7.70
CA LEU A 151 -9.16 5.04 -6.62
C LEU A 151 -10.47 5.80 -6.83
N SER A 152 -10.38 7.08 -7.15
CA SER A 152 -11.55 7.95 -7.40
C SER A 152 -12.38 7.47 -8.58
N SER A 153 -11.73 7.09 -9.68
CA SER A 153 -12.40 6.56 -10.86
C SER A 153 -13.17 5.28 -10.56
N PHE A 154 -12.60 4.39 -9.75
CA PHE A 154 -13.27 3.15 -9.34
C PHE A 154 -14.56 3.43 -8.56
N PHE A 155 -14.51 4.28 -7.53
CA PHE A 155 -15.70 4.58 -6.72
C PHE A 155 -16.73 5.42 -7.44
N LYS A 156 -16.32 6.35 -8.33
CA LYS A 156 -17.24 7.07 -9.22
C LYS A 156 -18.02 6.09 -10.10
N ASN A 157 -17.35 5.10 -10.69
CA ASN A 157 -18.00 4.07 -11.50
C ASN A 157 -18.94 3.18 -10.67
N LYS A 158 -18.55 2.81 -9.44
CA LYS A 158 -19.41 2.06 -8.52
C LYS A 158 -20.69 2.82 -8.14
N ARG A 159 -20.59 4.13 -7.88
CA ARG A 159 -21.74 4.98 -7.60
C ARG A 159 -22.69 5.09 -8.79
N LYS A 160 -22.17 5.27 -10.00
CA LYS A 160 -22.98 5.30 -11.24
C LYS A 160 -23.79 4.02 -11.45
N LYS A 161 -23.26 2.86 -11.04
CA LYS A 161 -23.94 1.56 -11.13
C LYS A 161 -24.92 1.27 -9.98
N GLY A 162 -25.05 2.17 -9.00
CA GLY A 162 -25.88 1.94 -7.80
C GLY A 162 -25.30 0.89 -6.82
N GLU A 163 -24.06 0.45 -7.02
CA GLU A 163 -23.43 -0.63 -6.26
C GLU A 163 -22.74 -0.15 -4.97
N CYS A 164 -22.76 1.16 -4.69
CA CYS A 164 -22.11 1.75 -3.52
C CYS A 164 -23.07 1.74 -2.33
N ARG A 165 -22.85 0.84 -1.36
CA ARG A 165 -23.58 0.89 -0.07
C ARG A 165 -23.22 2.20 0.66
N LYS A 166 -24.23 2.91 1.17
CA LYS A 166 -24.19 4.28 1.73
C LYS A 166 -23.19 4.55 2.89
N LYS A 167 -22.31 3.62 3.28
CA LYS A 167 -21.45 3.72 4.49
C LYS A 167 -19.93 3.75 4.26
N GLN A 168 -19.41 3.67 3.03
CA GLN A 168 -17.97 3.81 2.75
C GLN A 168 -17.67 5.18 2.10
N PHE A 169 -17.56 6.22 2.94
CA PHE A 169 -17.27 7.59 2.49
C PHE A 169 -15.78 7.81 2.30
N ILE A 170 -15.21 7.44 1.14
CA ILE A 170 -13.79 7.76 0.90
C ILE A 170 -13.75 9.18 0.38
N LYS A 171 -13.46 10.13 1.28
CA LYS A 171 -13.09 11.51 0.91
C LYS A 171 -11.68 11.48 0.35
N ILE A 172 -11.51 11.09 -0.91
CA ILE A 172 -10.18 11.11 -1.52
C ILE A 172 -9.84 12.59 -1.71
N ASP A 173 -8.94 13.13 -0.88
CA ASP A 173 -8.65 14.57 -0.92
C ASP A 173 -8.10 14.97 -2.30
N GLY A 174 -8.92 15.77 -2.96
CA GLY A 174 -8.72 16.27 -4.32
C GLY A 174 -9.95 16.95 -4.94
N ARG A 175 -10.90 17.43 -4.10
CA ARG A 175 -12.24 18.01 -4.38
C ARG A 175 -13.40 17.02 -4.16
N ASP A 176 -14.14 17.25 -3.09
CA ASP A 176 -15.62 17.25 -3.09
C ASP A 176 -16.07 18.08 -1.87
N GLY A 177 -16.05 19.40 -2.06
CA GLY A 177 -16.56 20.40 -1.13
C GLY A 177 -17.33 21.46 -1.90
N LYS A 178 -18.59 21.15 -2.24
CA LYS A 178 -19.66 22.13 -2.46
C LYS A 178 -20.99 21.46 -2.07
N ASN A 179 -21.43 21.76 -0.87
CA ASN A 179 -22.62 22.56 -0.60
C ASN A 179 -22.58 23.01 0.85
#